data_AF-A0A4D6HRY0-F1
#
_entry.id   AF-A0A4D6HRY0-F1
#
_cell.length_a   1.000
_cell.length_b   1.000
_cell.length_c   1.000
_cell.angle_alpha   90.00
_cell.angle_beta   90.00
_cell.angle_gamma   90.00
#
_symmetry.space_group_name_H-M   'P 1'
#
loop_
_entity.id
_entity.type
_entity.pdbx_description
1 polymer ?
#
loop_
_entity_poly.entity_id
_entity_poly.type
_entity_poly.pdbx_seq_one_letter_code
_entity_poly.pdbx_strand_id
1 'polypeptide(L)'
;MAQLHNYGEEFILKEAFGSGSGATTFSVGLYDYTGNVLSDSDDVSAITSEPSGSGYARQSATRDSNFTFSLSGGDWQTVIDDLVYDTDDSTESVDGYFVTATFTADGDGSATEHLLFSGQLDQTYDLGSVTTFTMQGSGISLD
;
A
#
# COMPACT_ATOMS: atom_id res chain seq x y z
N MET A 1 7.54 10.11 4.05
CA MET A 1 6.37 10.54 3.23
C MET A 1 6.08 9.43 2.25
N ALA A 2 4.81 9.12 1.99
CA ALA A 2 4.46 8.13 0.99
C ALA A 2 4.78 8.64 -0.42
N GLN A 3 5.15 7.73 -1.30
CA GLN A 3 5.46 7.96 -2.70
C GLN A 3 4.39 7.31 -3.58
N LEU A 4 3.89 8.05 -4.56
CA LEU A 4 3.09 7.52 -5.66
C LEU A 4 4.04 6.90 -6.70
N HIS A 5 3.71 5.72 -7.24
CA HIS A 5 4.48 5.06 -8.30
C HIS A 5 3.83 5.30 -9.67
N ASN A 6 4.54 5.02 -10.76
CA ASN A 6 4.04 5.17 -12.14
C ASN A 6 2.64 4.53 -12.35
N TYR A 7 2.42 3.32 -11.84
CA TYR A 7 1.12 2.66 -11.94
C TYR A 7 0.04 3.31 -11.07
N GLY A 8 0.42 3.93 -9.95
CA GLY A 8 -0.46 4.76 -9.13
C GLY A 8 -0.89 6.04 -9.84
N GLU A 9 0.04 6.72 -10.52
CA GLU A 9 -0.28 7.89 -11.36
C GLU A 9 -1.26 7.52 -12.47
N GLU A 10 -0.96 6.43 -13.19
CA GLU A 10 -1.83 5.92 -14.25
C GLU A 10 -3.22 5.57 -13.72
N PHE A 11 -3.29 4.88 -12.58
CA PHE A 11 -4.54 4.52 -11.92
C PHE A 11 -5.40 5.76 -11.65
N ILE A 12 -4.81 6.79 -11.03
CA ILE A 12 -5.50 8.05 -10.71
C ILE A 12 -6.00 8.73 -12.00
N LEU A 13 -5.18 8.80 -13.04
CA LEU A 13 -5.57 9.41 -14.32
C LEU A 13 -6.70 8.63 -15.01
N LYS A 14 -6.68 7.29 -14.96
CA LYS A 14 -7.74 6.44 -15.50
C LYS A 14 -9.06 6.60 -14.76
N GLU A 15 -9.02 6.68 -13.42
CA GLU A 15 -10.19 6.94 -12.60
C GLU A 15 -10.76 8.35 -12.80
N ALA A 16 -9.89 9.36 -12.91
CA ALA A 16 -10.33 10.76 -13.00
C ALA A 16 -10.78 11.19 -14.40
N PHE A 17 -10.10 10.73 -15.45
CA PHE A 17 -10.27 11.23 -16.82
C PHE A 17 -10.51 10.15 -17.87
N GLY A 18 -10.29 8.88 -17.51
CA GLY A 18 -10.43 7.74 -18.41
C GLY A 18 -11.78 7.03 -18.28
N SER A 19 -11.79 5.77 -18.70
CA SER A 19 -12.95 4.86 -18.56
C SER A 19 -13.08 4.26 -17.15
N GLY A 20 -12.21 4.66 -16.22
CA GLY A 20 -11.97 3.94 -14.96
C GLY A 20 -11.07 2.73 -15.16
N SER A 21 -10.38 2.36 -14.09
CA SER A 21 -9.67 1.10 -13.90
C SER A 21 -10.64 -0.05 -13.57
N GLY A 22 -11.79 0.27 -12.98
CA GLY A 22 -12.75 -0.69 -12.46
C GLY A 22 -12.37 -1.30 -11.10
N ALA A 23 -11.20 -0.96 -10.54
CA ALA A 23 -10.80 -1.47 -9.23
C ALA A 23 -11.49 -0.66 -8.11
N THR A 24 -12.14 -1.38 -7.21
CA THR A 24 -12.76 -0.82 -6.00
C THR A 24 -12.13 -1.34 -4.72
N THR A 25 -11.24 -2.33 -4.86
CA THR A 25 -10.59 -3.04 -3.77
C THR A 25 -9.09 -2.94 -3.95
N PHE A 26 -8.41 -2.71 -2.84
CA PHE A 26 -6.97 -2.50 -2.74
C PHE A 26 -6.39 -3.53 -1.78
N SER A 27 -5.18 -4.00 -2.07
CA SER A 27 -4.41 -4.82 -1.15
C SER A 27 -3.42 -3.93 -0.40
N VAL A 28 -3.36 -4.04 0.91
CA VAL A 28 -2.47 -3.27 1.76
C VAL A 28 -1.56 -4.21 2.53
N GLY A 29 -0.25 -4.12 2.29
CA GLY A 29 0.73 -4.94 2.98
C GLY A 29 1.79 -4.12 3.70
N LEU A 30 2.60 -4.83 4.48
CA LEU A 30 3.73 -4.34 5.25
C LEU A 30 5.03 -4.83 4.61
N TYR A 31 6.11 -4.09 4.81
CA TYR A 31 7.44 -4.47 4.35
C TYR A 31 8.55 -3.69 5.09
N ASP A 32 9.80 -4.08 4.86
CA ASP A 32 10.98 -3.32 5.28
C ASP A 32 11.30 -2.24 4.23
N TYR A 33 10.76 -1.04 4.41
CA TYR A 33 11.01 0.13 3.57
C TYR A 33 12.50 0.47 3.51
N THR A 34 13.18 0.50 4.66
CA THR A 34 14.59 0.94 4.72
C THR A 34 15.52 -0.07 4.05
N GLY A 35 15.22 -1.37 4.15
CA GLY A 35 15.94 -2.45 3.47
C GLY A 35 15.53 -2.70 2.03
N ASN A 36 14.33 -2.26 1.61
CA ASN A 36 13.74 -2.49 0.29
C ASN A 36 13.18 -1.18 -0.30
N VAL A 37 14.01 -0.16 -0.45
CA VAL A 37 13.59 1.12 -1.04
C VAL A 37 13.06 0.92 -2.47
N LEU A 38 11.79 1.25 -2.67
CA LEU A 38 11.12 1.15 -3.97
C LEU A 38 11.29 2.45 -4.76
N SER A 39 11.62 2.30 -6.03
CA SER A 39 11.67 3.38 -7.01
C SER A 39 10.32 3.63 -7.66
N ASP A 40 10.22 4.73 -8.40
CA ASP A 40 8.98 5.11 -9.08
C ASP A 40 8.54 4.11 -10.16
N SER A 41 9.49 3.45 -10.82
CA SER A 41 9.23 2.44 -11.84
C SER A 41 8.99 1.03 -11.29
N ASP A 42 9.12 0.84 -9.98
CA ASP A 42 8.94 -0.47 -9.37
C ASP A 42 7.46 -0.86 -9.30
N ASP A 43 7.25 -2.17 -9.34
CA ASP A 43 5.93 -2.78 -9.23
C ASP A 43 5.94 -3.90 -8.18
N VAL A 44 4.85 -4.65 -8.02
CA VAL A 44 4.66 -5.68 -6.97
C VAL A 44 5.83 -6.65 -6.84
N SER A 45 6.49 -7.01 -7.96
CA SER A 45 7.63 -7.94 -7.94
C SER A 45 8.89 -7.40 -7.24
N ALA A 46 9.00 -6.09 -7.05
CA ALA A 46 10.10 -5.44 -6.34
C ALA A 46 9.92 -5.46 -4.82
N ILE A 47 8.73 -5.85 -4.33
CA ILE A 47 8.43 -6.00 -2.91
C ILE A 47 8.94 -7.38 -2.48
N THR A 48 10.15 -7.41 -1.94
CA THR A 48 10.87 -8.65 -1.60
C THR A 48 11.03 -8.88 -0.09
N SER A 49 10.50 -7.96 0.73
CA SER A 49 10.69 -7.89 2.18
C SER A 49 9.38 -7.87 2.96
N GLU A 50 8.32 -8.43 2.38
CA GLU A 50 7.09 -8.66 3.15
C GLU A 50 7.37 -9.60 4.34
N PRO A 51 6.66 -9.43 5.47
CA PRO A 51 6.71 -10.39 6.56
C PRO A 51 6.49 -11.81 6.06
N SER A 52 7.29 -12.74 6.59
CA SER A 52 7.05 -14.17 6.38
C SER A 52 6.12 -14.71 7.45
N GLY A 53 5.77 -16.00 7.34
CA GLY A 53 4.81 -16.64 8.22
C GLY A 53 3.50 -16.99 7.50
N SER A 54 2.83 -17.99 8.02
CA SER A 54 1.50 -18.43 7.59
C SER A 54 0.37 -17.55 8.14
N GLY A 55 0.63 -16.77 9.19
CA GLY A 55 -0.33 -15.82 9.75
C GLY A 55 -0.47 -14.53 8.93
N TYR A 56 0.65 -14.05 8.37
CA TYR A 56 0.64 -12.80 7.61
C TYR A 56 -0.09 -12.93 6.27
N ALA A 57 -1.01 -12.00 6.02
CA ALA A 57 -1.61 -11.76 4.72
C ALA A 57 -1.83 -10.25 4.53
N ARG A 58 -1.65 -9.78 3.29
CA ARG A 58 -2.07 -8.43 2.90
C ARG A 58 -3.56 -8.24 3.21
N GLN A 59 -3.92 -7.09 3.75
CA GLN A 59 -5.29 -6.75 4.11
C GLN A 59 -6.04 -6.19 2.92
N SER A 60 -7.34 -6.44 2.87
CA SER A 60 -8.22 -5.90 1.84
C SER A 60 -8.86 -4.62 2.33
N ALA A 61 -8.74 -3.55 1.56
CA ALA A 61 -9.39 -2.27 1.80
C ALA A 61 -10.26 -1.90 0.60
N THR A 62 -11.45 -1.34 0.81
CA THR A 62 -12.29 -0.87 -0.30
C THR A 62 -12.37 0.65 -0.33
N ARG A 63 -12.41 1.21 -1.53
CA ARG A 63 -12.39 2.66 -1.78
C ARG A 63 -13.38 3.43 -0.93
N ASP A 64 -14.59 2.90 -0.81
CA ASP A 64 -15.73 3.62 -0.25
C ASP A 64 -15.90 3.38 1.27
N SER A 65 -15.11 2.48 1.86
CA SER A 65 -15.25 2.11 3.28
C SER A 65 -14.00 2.25 4.13
N ASN A 66 -12.79 2.28 3.53
CA ASN A 66 -11.53 2.22 4.27
C ASN A 66 -10.60 3.40 4.01
N PHE A 67 -11.03 4.38 3.21
CA PHE A 67 -10.23 5.54 2.86
C PHE A 67 -10.97 6.82 3.24
N THR A 68 -10.29 7.66 4.02
CA THR A 68 -10.77 9.00 4.39
C THR A 68 -9.97 10.05 3.63
N PHE A 69 -10.65 10.83 2.80
CA PHE A 69 -10.05 11.93 2.03
C PHE A 69 -10.21 13.26 2.75
N SER A 70 -9.13 14.04 2.86
CA SER A 70 -9.18 15.35 3.51
C SER A 70 -8.12 16.31 2.96
N LEU A 71 -8.34 17.61 3.15
CA LEU A 71 -7.32 18.64 2.91
C LEU A 71 -6.59 18.91 4.23
N SER A 72 -5.27 18.75 4.25
CA SER A 72 -4.43 18.98 5.44
C SER A 72 -3.14 19.67 5.03
N GLY A 73 -2.79 20.75 5.73
CA GLY A 73 -1.55 21.48 5.44
C GLY A 73 -1.51 22.21 4.08
N GLY A 74 -2.57 22.16 3.28
CA GLY A 74 -2.59 22.66 1.90
C GLY A 74 -2.71 21.54 0.86
N ASP A 75 -2.47 20.30 1.28
CA ASP A 75 -2.33 19.15 0.40
C ASP A 75 -3.55 18.23 0.55
N TRP A 76 -3.95 17.61 -0.56
CA TRP A 76 -4.97 16.57 -0.52
C TRP A 76 -4.32 15.27 -0.07
N GLN A 77 -4.91 14.65 0.95
CA GLN A 77 -4.46 13.38 1.47
C GLN A 77 -5.59 12.37 1.53
N THR A 78 -5.20 11.10 1.50
CA THR A 78 -6.04 9.98 1.91
C THR A 78 -5.38 9.25 3.06
N VAL A 79 -6.18 8.87 4.06
CA VAL A 79 -5.76 8.05 5.19
C VAL A 79 -6.52 6.74 5.14
N ILE A 80 -5.80 5.64 5.29
CA ILE A 80 -6.34 4.29 5.35
C ILE A 80 -6.79 4.04 6.80
N ASP A 81 -7.98 3.49 6.96
CA ASP A 81 -8.47 3.03 8.26
C ASP A 81 -7.54 1.98 8.88
N ASP A 82 -7.66 1.76 10.18
CA ASP A 82 -6.87 0.78 10.90
C ASP A 82 -6.99 -0.62 10.28
N LEU A 83 -5.84 -1.23 9.95
CA LEU A 83 -5.76 -2.60 9.41
C LEU A 83 -5.00 -3.49 10.38
N VAL A 84 -5.52 -4.68 10.62
CA VAL A 84 -4.99 -5.63 11.61
C VAL A 84 -4.33 -6.81 10.90
N TYR A 85 -3.09 -7.11 11.27
CA TYR A 85 -2.28 -8.19 10.73
C TYR A 85 -1.98 -9.21 11.84
N ASP A 86 -2.10 -10.50 11.49
CA ASP A 86 -1.61 -11.59 12.33
C ASP A 86 -0.12 -11.78 12.06
N THR A 87 0.68 -11.74 13.13
CA THR A 87 2.14 -11.78 13.09
C THR A 87 2.72 -12.80 14.06
N ASP A 88 1.89 -13.73 14.59
CA ASP A 88 2.30 -14.73 15.60
C ASP A 88 3.48 -15.61 15.14
N ASP A 89 3.70 -15.72 13.84
CA ASP A 89 4.80 -16.50 13.24
C ASP A 89 5.80 -15.68 12.40
N SER A 90 5.77 -14.35 12.50
CA SER A 90 6.76 -13.47 11.88
C SER A 90 7.94 -13.22 12.83
N THR A 91 9.15 -13.09 12.27
CA THR A 91 10.35 -12.69 13.02
C THR A 91 11.03 -11.44 12.44
N GLU A 92 10.39 -10.85 11.44
CA GLU A 92 10.87 -9.70 10.71
C GLU A 92 10.55 -8.40 11.44
N SER A 93 11.25 -7.34 11.05
CA SER A 93 10.87 -5.98 11.40
C SER A 93 10.32 -5.29 10.17
N VAL A 94 9.28 -4.46 10.36
CA VAL A 94 8.68 -3.65 9.29
C VAL A 94 8.71 -2.18 9.66
N ASP A 95 8.96 -1.34 8.68
CA ASP A 95 8.94 0.12 8.82
C ASP A 95 8.25 0.80 7.63
N GLY A 96 7.53 0.03 6.81
CA GLY A 96 6.74 0.54 5.70
C GLY A 96 5.49 -0.25 5.40
N TYR A 97 4.66 0.36 4.56
CA TYR A 97 3.47 -0.22 3.97
C TYR A 97 3.42 0.08 2.47
N PHE A 98 2.66 -0.71 1.74
CA PHE A 98 2.37 -0.49 0.33
C PHE A 98 0.92 -0.78 0.03
N VAL A 99 0.42 -0.16 -1.04
CA VAL A 99 -0.96 -0.34 -1.52
C VAL A 99 -0.94 -0.73 -2.98
N THR A 100 -1.64 -1.81 -3.32
CA THR A 100 -1.79 -2.30 -4.69
C THR A 100 -3.26 -2.30 -5.12
N ALA A 101 -3.48 -2.34 -6.43
CA ALA A 101 -4.79 -2.65 -7.02
C ALA A 101 -4.63 -3.56 -8.22
N THR A 102 -5.67 -4.34 -8.51
CA THR A 102 -5.74 -5.13 -9.74
C THR A 102 -6.47 -4.35 -10.83
N PHE A 103 -5.77 -3.96 -11.89
CA PHE A 103 -6.34 -3.31 -13.07
C PHE A 103 -5.49 -3.61 -14.31
N THR A 104 -5.97 -3.21 -15.50
CA THR A 104 -5.19 -3.31 -16.73
C THR A 104 -4.42 -2.01 -16.94
N ALA A 105 -3.11 -1.99 -16.69
CA ALA A 105 -2.23 -0.86 -16.97
C ALA A 105 -1.91 -0.75 -18.47
N ASP A 106 -1.28 0.35 -18.89
CA ASP A 106 -0.79 0.50 -20.26
C ASP A 106 0.31 -0.53 -20.53
N GLY A 107 0.19 -1.23 -21.66
CA GLY A 107 1.06 -2.36 -22.01
C GLY A 107 0.59 -3.73 -21.49
N ASP A 108 -0.39 -3.79 -20.58
CA ASP A 108 -0.93 -5.06 -20.12
C ASP A 108 -1.88 -5.71 -21.14
N GLY A 109 -1.83 -7.04 -21.22
CA GLY A 109 -2.79 -7.84 -22.00
C GLY A 109 -4.10 -8.13 -21.25
N SER A 110 -4.11 -8.01 -19.92
CA SER A 110 -5.23 -8.30 -19.02
C SER A 110 -4.98 -7.67 -17.65
N ALA A 111 -6.00 -7.63 -16.78
CA ALA A 111 -5.82 -7.08 -15.44
C ALA A 111 -4.79 -7.85 -14.60
N THR A 112 -3.86 -7.12 -14.02
CA THR A 112 -2.78 -7.61 -13.14
C THR A 112 -2.70 -6.74 -11.89
N GLU A 113 -2.04 -7.25 -10.84
CA GLU A 113 -1.83 -6.47 -9.61
C GLU A 113 -0.67 -5.50 -9.82
N HIS A 114 -0.90 -4.23 -9.50
CA HIS A 114 0.10 -3.17 -9.58
C HIS A 114 0.24 -2.40 -8.28
N LEU A 115 1.46 -1.98 -7.99
CA LEU A 115 1.81 -1.09 -6.89
C LEU A 115 1.35 0.34 -7.19
N LEU A 116 0.49 0.89 -6.33
CA LEU A 116 0.01 2.26 -6.47
C LEU A 116 0.88 3.26 -5.72
N PHE A 117 1.06 3.03 -4.42
CA PHE A 117 1.90 3.86 -3.56
C PHE A 117 2.52 3.04 -2.44
N SER A 118 3.64 3.51 -1.92
CA SER A 118 4.29 2.95 -0.73
C SER A 118 4.71 4.07 0.22
N GLY A 119 4.85 3.76 1.51
CA GLY A 119 5.21 4.75 2.51
C GLY A 119 5.85 4.14 3.74
N GLN A 120 6.48 5.00 4.53
CA GLN A 120 7.06 4.65 5.81
C GLN A 120 6.00 4.70 6.91
N LEU A 121 6.09 3.77 7.85
CA LEU A 121 5.40 3.86 9.14
C LEU A 121 6.07 4.93 10.01
N ASP A 122 5.47 5.23 11.16
CA ASP A 122 5.99 6.22 12.12
C ASP A 122 7.28 5.77 12.83
N GLN A 123 7.53 4.46 12.86
CA GLN A 123 8.73 3.84 13.41
C GLN A 123 8.92 2.42 12.83
N THR A 124 10.05 1.80 13.14
CA THR A 124 10.27 0.37 12.90
C THR A 124 9.58 -0.46 13.98
N TYR A 125 8.82 -1.46 13.56
CA TYR A 125 8.12 -2.42 14.42
C TYR A 125 8.73 -3.80 14.31
N ASP A 126 9.13 -4.39 15.44
CA ASP A 126 9.58 -5.77 15.53
C ASP A 126 8.37 -6.71 15.67
N LEU A 127 8.03 -7.42 14.60
CA LEU A 127 6.85 -8.30 14.56
C LEU A 127 7.04 -9.56 15.41
N GLY A 128 8.28 -9.99 15.66
CA GLY A 128 8.55 -11.14 16.53
C GLY A 128 8.23 -10.89 18.01
N SER A 129 7.92 -9.64 18.38
CA SER A 129 7.52 -9.26 19.74
C SER A 129 6.00 -9.21 19.96
N VAL A 130 5.20 -9.35 18.89
CA VAL A 130 3.75 -9.18 18.91
C VAL A 130 3.05 -10.27 18.11
N THR A 131 1.89 -10.73 18.59
CA THR A 131 1.04 -11.67 17.83
C THR A 131 0.14 -10.95 16.83
N THR A 132 -0.02 -9.65 17.00
CA THR A 132 -0.94 -8.84 16.22
C THR A 132 -0.36 -7.45 16.08
N PHE A 133 -0.33 -6.96 14.84
CA PHE A 133 0.07 -5.60 14.52
C PHE A 133 -1.13 -4.84 13.95
N THR A 134 -1.34 -3.60 14.41
CA THR A 134 -2.37 -2.71 13.85
C THR A 134 -1.67 -1.56 13.15
N MET A 135 -1.80 -1.50 11.83
CA MET A 135 -1.34 -0.37 11.03
C MET A 135 -2.32 0.79 11.21
N GLN A 136 -1.82 1.96 11.60
CA GLN A 136 -2.62 3.16 11.85
C GLN A 136 -1.99 4.38 11.20
N GLY A 137 -2.81 5.32 10.75
CA GLY A 137 -2.34 6.62 10.23
C GLY A 137 -1.58 6.54 8.90
N SER A 138 -1.60 5.39 8.22
CA SER A 138 -0.99 5.20 6.90
C SER A 138 -1.84 5.83 5.80
N GLY A 139 -1.22 6.31 4.73
CA GLY A 139 -1.92 7.02 3.66
C GLY A 139 -1.01 7.58 2.58
N ILE A 140 -1.50 8.55 1.82
CA ILE A 140 -0.64 9.35 0.94
C ILE A 140 -1.14 10.78 0.92
N SER A 141 -0.21 11.73 0.84
CA SER A 141 -0.47 13.16 0.61
C SER A 141 0.09 13.54 -0.75
N LEU A 142 -0.67 14.29 -1.53
CA LEU A 142 -0.31 14.78 -2.86
C LEU A 142 -0.18 16.30 -2.82
N ASP A 143 0.98 16.81 -3.24
CA ASP A 143 1.32 18.23 -3.45
C ASP A 143 1.23 18.57 -4.95
#